data_AF-B7PVQ7-F1
#
_entry.id   AF-B7PVQ7-F1
#
_cell.length_a   1.000
_cell.length_b   1.000
_cell.length_c   1.000
_cell.angle_alpha   90.00
_cell.angle_beta   90.00
_cell.angle_gamma   90.00
#
_symmetry.space_group_name_H-M   'P 1'
#
loop_
_entity.id
_entity.type
_entity.pdbx_description
1 polymer ?
#
loop_
_entity_poly.entity_id
_entity_poly.type
_entity_poly.pdbx_seq_one_letter_code
_entity_poly.pdbx_strand_id
1 'polypeptide(L)' 'MSEMKMELTSQEPVEFRPYRLLFAERVHRKEVIAELKEAGIVADSTSEYASPILMVRKKTG' A
#
# COMPACT_ATOMS: atom_id res chain seq x y z
N MET A 1 14.08 25.62 0.54
CA MET A 1 13.32 24.34 0.47
C MET A 1 12.33 24.38 1.62
N SER A 2 11.03 24.45 1.34
CA SER A 2 9.99 24.41 2.38
C SER A 2 9.63 22.96 2.65
N GLU A 3 9.72 22.51 3.89
CA GLU A 3 9.39 21.14 4.31
C GLU A 3 7.99 21.14 4.94
N MET A 4 7.08 20.34 4.38
CA MET A 4 5.75 20.18 4.95
C MET A 4 5.83 19.22 6.14
N LYS A 5 5.52 19.73 7.35
CA LYS A 5 5.45 18.91 8.56
C LYS A 5 4.08 18.25 8.66
N MET A 6 4.08 16.93 8.91
CA MET A 6 2.88 16.14 9.19
C MET A 6 3.03 15.54 10.58
N GLU A 7 2.06 15.75 11.46
CA GLU A 7 2.02 15.20 12.81
C GLU A 7 0.92 14.14 12.91
N LEU A 8 1.19 13.06 13.66
CA LEU A 8 0.20 12.01 13.90
C LEU A 8 -0.80 12.45 14.96
N THR A 9 -2.08 12.12 14.76
CA THR A 9 -3.14 12.34 15.75
C THR A 9 -3.16 11.27 16.85
N SER A 10 -2.61 10.08 16.57
CA SER A 10 -2.47 8.95 17.51
C SER A 10 -1.23 8.13 17.17
N GLN A 11 -0.65 7.47 18.17
CA GLN A 11 0.46 6.53 18.02
C GLN A 11 -0.01 5.07 17.91
N GLU A 12 -1.31 4.80 18.07
CA GLU A 12 -1.85 3.45 17.93
C GLU A 12 -1.69 2.96 16.48
N PRO A 13 -1.02 1.81 16.24
CA PRO A 13 -0.83 1.30 14.89
C PRO A 13 -2.14 0.94 14.21
N VAL A 14 -2.28 1.33 12.95
CA VAL A 14 -3.37 0.86 12.10
C VAL A 14 -2.96 -0.48 11.50
N GLU A 15 -3.43 -1.57 12.10
CA GLU A 15 -3.23 -2.93 11.60
C GLU A 15 -4.59 -3.58 11.32
N PHE A 16 -4.84 -3.92 10.05
CA PHE A 16 -6.00 -4.73 9.69
C PHE A 16 -5.60 -5.91 8.83
N ARG A 17 -6.36 -7.01 8.98
CA ARG A 17 -6.16 -8.19 8.14
C ARG A 17 -6.42 -7.86 6.66
N PRO A 18 -5.49 -8.21 5.75
CA PRO A 18 -5.70 -8.07 4.32
C PRO A 18 -6.96 -8.79 3.86
N TYR A 19 -7.69 -8.18 2.93
CA TYR A 19 -8.87 -8.82 2.34
C TYR A 19 -8.48 -10.05 1.51
N ARG A 20 -9.41 -11.02 1.45
CA ARG A 20 -9.24 -12.20 0.61
C ARG A 20 -9.31 -11.78 -0.86
N LEU A 21 -8.25 -12.09 -1.61
CA LEU A 21 -8.15 -11.82 -3.04
C LEU A 21 -8.23 -13.12 -3.85
N LEU A 22 -8.79 -13.03 -5.05
CA LEU A 22 -8.73 -14.10 -6.05
C LEU A 22 -7.28 -14.30 -6.51
N PHE A 23 -6.98 -15.49 -7.04
CA PHE A 23 -5.61 -15.82 -7.46
C PHE A 23 -5.05 -14.83 -8.49
N ALA A 24 -5.83 -14.48 -9.51
CA ALA A 24 -5.44 -13.52 -10.53
C ALA A 24 -5.11 -12.14 -9.94
N GLU A 25 -5.92 -11.66 -8.98
CA GLU A 25 -5.68 -10.39 -8.29
C GLU A 25 -4.41 -10.43 -7.45
N ARG A 26 -4.07 -11.57 -6.84
CA ARG A 26 -2.82 -11.73 -6.08
C ARG A 26 -1.58 -11.64 -6.97
N VAL A 27 -1.66 -12.19 -8.19
CA VAL A 27 -0.55 -12.12 -9.17
C VAL A 27 -0.40 -10.68 -9.64
N HIS A 28 -1.48 -10.05 -10.10
CA HIS A 28 -1.45 -8.68 -10.58
C HIS A 28 -0.99 -7.68 -9.51
N ARG A 29 -1.43 -7.86 -8.26
CA ARG A 29 -0.96 -7.07 -7.13
C ARG A 29 0.56 -7.13 -6.95
N LYS A 30 1.17 -8.30 -7.16
CA LYS A 30 2.63 -8.45 -7.05
C LYS A 30 3.36 -7.70 -8.17
N GLU A 31 2.82 -7.72 -9.39
CA GLU A 31 3.37 -6.98 -10.53
C GLU A 31 3.35 -5.48 -10.25
N VAL A 32 2.21 -4.92 -9.82
CA VAL A 32 2.09 -3.49 -9.48
C VAL A 32 3.06 -3.09 -8.35
N ILE A 33 3.18 -3.91 -7.30
CA ILE A 33 4.13 -3.61 -6.21
C ILE A 33 5.57 -3.62 -6.74
N ALA A 34 5.93 -4.55 -7.63
CA ALA A 34 7.26 -4.61 -8.22
C ALA A 34 7.56 -3.35 -9.06
N GLU A 35 6.62 -2.92 -9.91
CA GLU A 35 6.73 -1.69 -10.71
C GLU A 35 6.91 -0.45 -9.83
N LEU A 36 6.13 -0.34 -8.75
CA LEU A 36 6.24 0.78 -7.80
C LEU A 36 7.58 0.80 -7.05
N LYS A 37 8.13 -0.39 -6.73
CA LYS A 37 9.46 -0.51 -6.12
C LYS A 37 10.55 -0.12 -7.11
N GLU A 38 10.46 -0.58 -8.36
CA GLU A 38 11.42 -0.24 -9.41
C GLU A 38 11.42 1.27 -9.71
N ALA A 39 10.25 1.90 -9.68
CA ALA A 39 10.10 3.34 -9.81
C ALA A 39 10.58 4.15 -8.57
N GLY A 40 10.97 3.48 -7.48
CA GLY A 40 11.39 4.12 -6.23
C GLY A 40 10.27 4.82 -5.46
N ILE A 41 9.01 4.48 -5.75
CA ILE A 41 7.83 5.10 -5.12
C ILE A 41 7.52 4.45 -3.77
N VAL A 42 7.74 3.14 -3.63
CA VAL A 42 7.52 2.38 -2.39
C VAL A 42 8.73 1.54 -2.01
N ALA A 43 8.86 1.21 -0.73
CA ALA A 43 9.92 0.37 -0.19
C ALA A 43 9.36 -0.66 0.81
N ASP A 44 10.13 -1.71 1.07
CA ASP A 44 9.82 -2.65 2.14
C ASP A 44 9.94 -1.99 3.52
N SER A 45 9.09 -2.39 4.44
CA SER A 45 9.00 -1.82 5.79
C SER A 45 8.83 -2.93 6.82
N THR A 46 9.42 -2.72 8.00
CA THR A 46 9.25 -3.56 9.19
C THR A 46 8.44 -2.85 10.28
N SER A 47 7.72 -1.81 9.90
CA SER A 47 6.88 -1.00 10.79
C SER A 47 5.66 -1.78 11.28
N GLU A 48 5.15 -1.42 12.46
CA GLU A 48 3.93 -1.99 13.05
C GLU A 48 2.64 -1.52 12.35
N TYR A 49 2.74 -0.56 11.42
CA TYR A 49 1.61 -0.05 10.65
C TYR A 49 1.39 -0.87 9.37
N ALA A 50 0.20 -1.45 9.22
CA ALA A 50 -0.14 -2.33 8.10
C ALA A 50 -1.61 -2.15 7.66
N SER A 51 -1.87 -1.07 6.93
CA SER A 51 -3.17 -0.84 6.29
C SER A 51 -3.39 -1.81 5.10
N PRO A 52 -4.57 -2.43 4.96
CA PRO A 52 -4.84 -3.37 3.90
C PRO A 52 -5.06 -2.65 2.56
N ILE A 53 -4.61 -3.25 1.47
CA ILE A 53 -4.83 -2.73 0.11
C ILE A 53 -5.93 -3.50 -0.62
N LEU A 54 -6.63 -2.80 -1.52
CA LEU A 54 -7.69 -3.34 -2.35
C LEU A 54 -7.44 -2.96 -3.81
N MET A 55 -7.63 -3.93 -4.71
CA MET A 55 -7.63 -3.69 -6.15
C MET A 55 -9.08 -3.45 -6.59
N VAL A 56 -9.29 -2.38 -7.35
CA VAL A 56 -10.60 -2.07 -7.93
C VAL A 56 -10.46 -1.85 -9.43
N ARG A 57 -11.47 -2.27 -10.20
CA ARG A 57 -11.51 -2.01 -11.62
C ARG A 57 -11.90 -0.55 -11.85
N LYS A 58 -11.08 0.21 -12.58
CA LYS A 58 -11.45 1.56 -13.03
C LYS A 58 -12.64 1.46 -13.98
N LYS A 59 -13.63 2.35 -13.82
CA LYS A 59 -14.86 2.36 -14.62
C LYS A 59 -14.60 2.61 -16.10
N THR A 60 -13.65 3.46 -16.42
CA THR A 60 -13.11 3.71 -17.77
C THR A 60 -11.63 3.38 -17.72
N GLY A 61 -11.31 2.13 -18.04
CA GLY A 61 -9.96 1.72 -18.39
C GLY A 61 -9.71 2.08 -19.84
#